data_AF-A0AAU4KCW0-F1
#
_entry.id   AF-A0AAU4KCW0-F1
#
_cell.length_a   1.000
_cell.length_b   1.000
_cell.length_c   1.000
_cell.angle_alpha   90.00
_cell.angle_beta   90.00
_cell.angle_gamma   90.00
#
_symmetry.space_group_name_H-M   'P 1'
#
loop_
_entity.id
_entity.type
_entity.pdbx_description
1 polymer ?
#
loop_
_entity_poly.entity_id
_entity_poly.type
_entity_poly.pdbx_seq_one_letter_code
_entity_poly.pdbx_strand_id
1 'polypeptide(L)'
;MNQIVRSQELPHCSRCGGDHLLTTAVMPQKDTFGQPIHLELCKICDANQPAAASLIRFFTDGGGHDTSRSAEGAQLLMEWTKEGMAAHGWYWAKKRHRVSTEARPTELRGLGQRAPPADCAQPGNRADTAE
;
A
#
# COMPACT_ATOMS: atom_id res chain seq x y z
N MET A 1 36.29 -0.44 -3.07
CA MET A 1 35.50 0.78 -2.76
C MET A 1 34.75 1.15 -4.03
N ASN A 2 33.42 1.01 -4.06
CA ASN A 2 32.63 1.39 -5.22
C ASN A 2 32.37 2.90 -5.17
N GLN A 3 32.94 3.64 -6.11
CA GLN A 3 32.68 5.07 -6.27
C GLN A 3 31.27 5.25 -6.84
N ILE A 4 30.40 5.92 -6.08
CA ILE A 4 29.08 6.33 -6.59
C ILE A 4 29.29 7.61 -7.40
N VAL A 5 29.23 7.50 -8.72
CA VAL A 5 29.20 8.65 -9.63
C VAL A 5 27.75 9.13 -9.71
N ARG A 6 27.49 10.37 -9.28
CA ARG A 6 26.19 11.01 -9.46
C ARG A 6 26.15 11.65 -10.85
N SER A 7 25.38 11.07 -11.77
CA SER A 7 25.00 11.76 -13.01
C SER A 7 24.13 12.97 -12.64
N GLN A 8 24.45 14.14 -13.18
CA GLN A 8 23.58 15.31 -13.06
C GLN A 8 22.42 15.28 -14.08
N GLU A 9 22.48 14.36 -15.03
CA GLU A 9 21.46 14.18 -16.05
C GLU A 9 20.53 13.04 -15.65
N LEU A 10 19.26 13.39 -15.46
CA LEU A 10 18.19 12.40 -15.46
C LEU A 10 18.07 11.82 -16.88
N PRO A 11 17.78 10.50 -17.02
CA PRO A 11 17.55 9.93 -18.33
C PRO A 11 16.36 10.62 -19.02
N HIS A 12 16.33 10.56 -20.35
CA HIS A 12 15.17 11.01 -21.12
C HIS A 12 13.89 10.28 -20.66
N CYS A 13 12.75 10.96 -20.70
CA CYS A 13 11.47 10.32 -20.41
C CYS A 13 11.19 9.23 -21.47
N SER A 14 10.94 7.98 -21.04
CA SER A 14 10.70 6.87 -21.97
C SER A 14 9.43 7.04 -22.80
N ARG A 15 8.49 7.87 -22.35
CA ARG A 15 7.19 8.09 -23.01
C ARG A 15 7.25 9.12 -24.14
N CYS A 16 7.96 10.24 -23.94
CA CYS A 16 8.06 11.32 -24.93
C CYS A 16 9.46 11.52 -25.53
N GLY A 17 10.47 10.83 -25.00
CA GLY A 17 11.88 10.97 -25.41
C GLY A 17 12.54 12.29 -25.00
N GLY A 18 11.85 13.17 -24.28
CA GLY A 18 12.35 14.50 -23.93
C GLY A 18 13.03 14.60 -22.56
N ASP A 19 13.77 15.69 -22.37
CA ASP A 19 14.49 16.07 -21.14
C ASP A 19 13.59 16.69 -20.07
N HIS A 20 12.39 16.14 -19.91
CA HIS A 20 11.36 16.69 -19.03
C HIS A 20 11.03 15.78 -17.84
N LEU A 21 11.90 14.80 -17.60
CA LEU A 21 11.81 13.89 -16.47
C LEU A 21 12.24 14.63 -15.19
N LEU A 22 11.37 14.67 -14.20
CA LEU A 22 11.65 15.32 -12.90
C LEU A 22 12.15 14.32 -11.86
N THR A 23 11.60 13.12 -11.85
CA THR A 23 12.01 12.04 -10.95
C THR A 23 11.53 10.70 -11.46
N THR A 24 12.10 9.62 -10.91
CA THR A 24 11.67 8.24 -11.13
C THR A 24 11.46 7.55 -9.79
N ALA A 25 10.55 6.58 -9.78
CA ALA A 25 10.35 5.68 -8.66
C ALA A 25 10.22 4.24 -9.18
N VAL A 26 10.60 3.28 -8.36
CA VAL A 26 10.37 1.86 -8.63
C VAL A 26 9.40 1.36 -7.59
N MET A 27 8.28 0.78 -8.04
CA MET A 27 7.30 0.23 -7.12
C MET A 27 7.85 -1.04 -6.44
N PRO A 28 7.42 -1.34 -5.21
CA PRO A 28 7.77 -2.60 -4.57
C PRO A 28 7.18 -3.82 -5.30
N GLN A 29 6.12 -3.60 -6.07
CA GLN A 29 5.34 -4.61 -6.77
C GLN A 29 5.87 -4.76 -8.19
N LYS A 30 5.77 -5.99 -8.69
CA LYS A 30 6.12 -6.33 -10.07
C LYS A 30 4.88 -6.27 -10.95
N ASP A 31 5.11 -6.05 -12.25
CA ASP A 31 4.06 -6.12 -13.26
C ASP A 31 3.58 -7.56 -13.50
N THR A 32 2.68 -7.73 -14.47
CA THR A 32 2.13 -9.02 -14.87
C THR A 32 3.18 -10.00 -15.41
N PHE A 33 4.35 -9.52 -15.81
CA PHE A 33 5.46 -10.30 -16.34
C PHE A 33 6.58 -10.51 -15.31
N GLY A 34 6.38 -10.08 -14.07
CA GLY A 34 7.37 -10.20 -12.99
C GLY A 34 8.52 -9.18 -13.06
N GLN A 35 8.39 -8.13 -13.86
CA GLN A 35 9.36 -7.03 -13.98
C GLN A 35 9.07 -5.92 -12.96
N PRO A 36 10.08 -5.16 -12.51
CA PRO A 36 9.86 -3.99 -11.68
C PRO A 36 8.96 -2.97 -12.40
N ILE A 37 7.96 -2.43 -11.71
CA ILE A 37 7.15 -1.35 -12.26
C ILE A 37 7.91 -0.04 -12.04
N HIS A 38 8.32 0.59 -13.14
CA HIS A 38 8.97 1.89 -13.16
C HIS A 38 7.93 3.00 -13.33
N LEU A 39 7.95 3.97 -12.43
CA LEU A 39 7.17 5.19 -12.52
C LEU A 39 8.11 6.33 -12.91
N GLU A 40 7.70 7.10 -13.91
CA GLU A 40 8.39 8.30 -14.37
C GLU A 40 7.48 9.51 -14.15
N LEU A 41 7.98 10.55 -13.48
CA LEU A 41 7.27 11.82 -13.39
C LEU A 41 7.80 12.76 -14.48
N CYS A 42 7.05 12.91 -15.57
CA CYS A 42 7.41 13.76 -16.70
C CYS A 42 6.49 14.99 -16.75
N LYS A 43 7.11 16.17 -16.81
CA LYS A 43 6.39 17.46 -16.83
C LYS A 43 5.38 17.57 -17.97
N ILE A 44 5.64 16.93 -19.11
CA ILE A 44 4.78 16.97 -20.29
C ILE A 44 3.73 15.86 -20.24
N CYS A 45 4.15 14.62 -20.07
CA CYS A 45 3.26 13.46 -20.16
C CYS A 45 2.22 13.42 -19.02
N ASP A 46 2.60 13.91 -17.84
CA ASP A 46 1.76 13.83 -16.64
C ASP A 46 1.05 15.14 -16.27
N ALA A 47 1.12 16.16 -17.13
CA ALA A 47 0.55 17.48 -16.85
C ALA A 47 -0.95 17.45 -16.54
N ASN A 48 -1.66 16.42 -17.04
CA ASN A 48 -3.10 16.27 -16.90
C ASN A 48 -3.50 15.19 -15.88
N GLN A 49 -2.54 14.49 -15.27
CA GLN A 49 -2.84 13.48 -14.26
C GLN A 49 -2.95 14.15 -12.88
N PRO A 50 -4.06 14.00 -12.13
CA PRO A 50 -4.32 14.81 -10.95
C PRO A 50 -3.20 14.83 -9.90
N ALA A 51 -2.70 13.66 -9.48
CA ALA A 51 -1.68 13.57 -8.45
C ALA A 51 -0.31 13.97 -9.00
N ALA A 52 0.05 13.48 -10.19
CA ALA A 52 1.31 13.83 -10.83
C ALA A 52 1.43 15.33 -11.14
N ALA A 53 0.38 15.97 -11.66
CA ALA A 53 0.35 17.41 -11.94
C ALA A 53 0.54 18.24 -10.67
N SER A 54 -0.04 17.80 -9.55
CA SER A 54 0.16 18.44 -8.24
C SER A 54 1.61 18.34 -7.78
N LEU A 55 2.24 17.16 -7.95
CA LEU A 55 3.65 16.95 -7.63
C LEU A 55 4.60 17.74 -8.57
N ILE A 56 4.27 17.84 -9.87
CA ILE A 56 5.01 18.67 -10.83
C ILE A 56 5.01 20.14 -10.40
N ARG A 57 3.85 20.66 -9.98
CA ARG A 57 3.73 22.04 -9.48
C ARG A 57 4.58 22.23 -8.22
N PHE A 58 4.49 21.31 -7.26
CA PHE A 58 5.33 21.34 -6.06
C PHE A 58 6.83 21.47 -6.38
N PHE A 59 7.35 20.67 -7.32
CA PHE A 59 8.74 20.79 -7.74
C PHE A 59 9.04 22.08 -8.49
N THR A 60 8.14 22.53 -9.38
CA THR A 60 8.29 23.77 -10.15
C THR A 60 8.33 24.99 -9.24
N ASP A 61 7.59 24.97 -8.14
CA ASP A 61 7.54 26.03 -7.12
C ASP A 61 8.72 25.94 -6.12
N GLY A 62 9.70 25.08 -6.37
CA GLY A 62 10.89 24.93 -5.52
C GLY A 62 10.67 24.09 -4.25
N GLY A 63 9.51 23.44 -4.08
CA GLY A 63 9.18 22.66 -2.89
C GLY A 63 10.17 21.51 -2.61
N GLY A 64 10.79 20.95 -3.64
CA GLY A 64 11.83 19.91 -3.49
C GLY A 64 13.12 20.39 -2.79
N HIS A 65 13.32 21.71 -2.70
CA HIS A 65 14.46 22.32 -2.01
C HIS A 65 14.08 22.95 -0.66
N ASP A 66 12.78 22.97 -0.32
CA ASP A 66 12.25 23.55 0.92
C ASP A 66 11.91 22.46 1.94
N THR A 67 12.78 22.30 2.93
CA THR A 67 12.60 21.28 3.98
C THR A 67 11.38 21.53 4.87
N SER A 68 10.91 22.78 4.97
CA SER A 68 9.69 23.11 5.72
C SER A 68 8.44 22.50 5.07
N ARG A 69 8.50 22.24 3.77
CA ARG A 69 7.43 21.61 2.97
C ARG A 69 7.61 20.10 2.77
N SER A 70 8.52 19.47 3.52
CA SER A 70 8.80 18.04 3.40
C SER A 70 7.57 17.15 3.63
N ALA A 71 6.67 17.52 4.54
CA ALA A 71 5.42 16.79 4.78
C ALA A 71 4.47 16.84 3.57
N GLU A 72 4.34 18.01 2.94
CA GLU A 72 3.57 18.21 1.70
C GLU A 72 4.18 17.37 0.56
N GLY A 73 5.50 17.47 0.38
CA GLY A 73 6.22 16.69 -0.64
C GLY A 73 6.05 15.18 -0.46
N ALA A 74 6.13 14.69 0.78
CA ALA A 74 5.92 13.28 1.09
C ALA A 74 4.48 12.83 0.77
N GLN A 75 3.48 13.66 1.08
CA GLN A 75 2.09 13.38 0.75
C GLN A 75 1.87 13.34 -0.76
N LEU A 76 2.39 14.31 -1.51
CA LEU A 76 2.27 14.37 -2.97
C LEU A 76 2.97 13.19 -3.65
N LEU A 77 4.16 12.80 -3.17
CA LEU A 77 4.86 11.59 -3.63
C LEU A 77 4.03 10.33 -3.41
N MET A 78 3.37 10.21 -2.25
CA MET A 78 2.51 9.07 -1.93
C MET A 78 1.28 9.02 -2.84
N GLU A 79 0.60 10.15 -3.08
CA GLU A 79 -0.56 10.19 -3.98
C GLU A 79 -0.18 9.92 -5.44
N TRP A 80 0.93 10.48 -5.92
CA TRP A 80 1.46 10.14 -7.25
C TRP A 80 1.79 8.66 -7.36
N THR A 81 2.41 8.08 -6.33
CA THR A 81 2.70 6.64 -6.32
C THR A 81 1.39 5.85 -6.42
N LYS A 82 0.37 6.17 -5.61
CA LYS A 82 -0.95 5.52 -5.68
C LYS A 82 -1.59 5.61 -7.06
N GLU A 83 -1.54 6.79 -7.69
CA GLU A 83 -2.04 7.02 -9.05
C GLU A 83 -1.32 6.10 -10.06
N GLY A 84 0.01 6.02 -9.98
CA GLY A 84 0.81 5.09 -10.78
C GLY A 84 0.44 3.63 -10.51
N MET A 85 0.32 3.22 -9.25
CA MET A 85 -0.08 1.86 -8.87
C MET A 85 -1.43 1.47 -9.47
N ALA A 86 -2.42 2.36 -9.37
CA ALA A 86 -3.77 2.12 -9.86
C ALA A 86 -3.81 1.90 -11.37
N ALA A 87 -2.98 2.64 -12.13
CA ALA A 87 -2.83 2.44 -13.57
C ALA A 87 -2.29 1.03 -13.94
N HIS A 88 -1.56 0.39 -13.02
CA HIS A 88 -1.08 -0.99 -13.15
C HIS A 88 -1.99 -2.02 -12.46
N GLY A 89 -3.20 -1.64 -12.04
CA GLY A 89 -4.16 -2.53 -11.38
C GLY A 89 -3.89 -2.80 -9.90
N TRP A 90 -2.96 -2.07 -9.29
CA TRP A 90 -2.60 -2.21 -7.88
C TRP A 90 -3.24 -1.12 -7.02
N TYR A 91 -3.74 -1.50 -5.86
CA TYR A 91 -4.35 -0.57 -4.91
C TYR A 91 -3.73 -0.73 -3.53
N TRP A 92 -3.53 0.39 -2.84
CA TRP A 92 -3.04 0.37 -1.47
C TRP A 92 -4.10 -0.22 -0.55
N ALA A 93 -3.81 -1.36 0.07
CA ALA A 93 -4.72 -1.94 1.06
C ALA A 93 -4.81 -0.99 2.27
N LYS A 94 -6.03 -0.54 2.59
CA LYS A 94 -6.27 0.11 3.89
C LYS A 94 -5.97 -0.93 4.96
N LYS A 95 -5.04 -0.62 5.87
CA LYS A 95 -4.80 -1.45 7.06
C LYS A 95 -6.15 -1.59 7.79
N ARG A 96 -6.76 -2.78 7.72
CA ARG A 96 -7.84 -3.10 8.64
C ARG A 96 -7.17 -3.26 10.01
N HIS A 97 -7.50 -2.39 10.95
CA HIS A 97 -7.16 -2.64 12.34
C HIS A 97 -7.89 -3.93 12.73
N ARG A 98 -7.15 -5.05 12.81
CA ARG A 98 -7.65 -6.25 13.47
C ARG A 98 -7.76 -5.89 14.94
N VAL A 99 -8.96 -5.58 15.41
CA VAL A 99 -9.26 -5.55 16.84
C VAL A 99 -9.11 -7.00 17.31
N SER A 100 -7.98 -7.34 17.93
CA SER A 100 -7.85 -8.60 18.66
C SER A 100 -8.66 -8.50 19.94
N THR A 101 -9.95 -8.83 19.87
CA THR A 101 -10.71 -9.25 21.05
C THR A 101 -10.29 -10.69 21.39
N GLU A 102 -9.14 -10.85 22.03
CA GLU A 102 -8.83 -12.06 22.79
C GLU A 102 -8.80 -11.67 24.28
N ALA A 103 -9.97 -11.77 24.91
CA ALA A 103 -10.04 -11.89 26.35
C ALA A 103 -9.42 -13.24 26.72
N ARG A 104 -8.24 -13.22 27.34
CA ARG A 104 -7.63 -14.40 27.97
C ARG A 104 -8.50 -14.86 29.14
N PRO A 105 -8.98 -16.12 29.21
CA PRO A 105 -9.45 -16.69 30.46
C PRO A 105 -8.22 -17.00 31.31
N THR A 106 -8.08 -16.31 32.44
CA THR A 106 -7.11 -16.66 33.49
C THR A 106 -7.53 -18.00 34.10
N GLU A 107 -6.68 -19.02 33.96
CA GLU A 107 -6.80 -20.29 34.68
C GLU A 107 -6.75 -20.05 36.19
N LEU A 108 -7.83 -20.40 36.89
CA LEU A 108 -7.84 -20.61 38.34
C LEU A 108 -7.77 -22.13 38.60
N ARG A 109 -6.56 -22.62 38.90
CA ARG A 109 -6.37 -23.89 39.60
C ARG A 109 -6.86 -23.75 41.04
N GLY A 110 -7.82 -24.57 41.45
CA GLY A 110 -8.22 -24.73 42.84
C GLY A 110 -9.21 -25.88 43.01
N LEU A 111 -8.69 -27.04 43.40
CA LEU A 111 -9.42 -28.27 43.68
C LEU A 111 -10.50 -28.06 44.77
N GLY A 112 -11.75 -28.40 44.46
CA GLY A 112 -12.87 -28.47 45.39
C GLY A 112 -13.92 -29.45 44.88
N GLN A 113 -14.12 -30.54 45.61
CA GLN A 113 -14.84 -31.75 45.25
C GLN A 113 -16.36 -31.54 45.10
N ARG A 114 -17.00 -32.20 44.10
CA ARG A 114 -18.15 -33.11 44.29
C ARG A 114 -18.59 -33.76 42.97
N ALA A 115 -18.88 -35.06 43.06
CA ALA A 115 -19.38 -35.94 42.01
C ALA A 115 -20.90 -35.73 41.74
N PRO A 116 -21.46 -36.31 40.65
CA PRO A 116 -22.62 -35.81 39.90
C PRO A 116 -23.97 -36.45 40.31
N PRO A 117 -25.08 -35.96 39.76
CA PRO A 117 -26.03 -36.85 39.05
C PRO A 117 -26.44 -36.24 37.70
N ALA A 118 -26.47 -36.97 36.58
CA ALA A 118 -27.31 -38.11 36.17
C ALA A 118 -28.37 -37.63 35.16
N ASP A 119 -28.43 -38.35 34.04
CA ASP A 119 -29.57 -38.45 33.12
C ASP A 119 -30.07 -37.17 32.42
N CYS A 120 -29.95 -37.07 31.09
CA CYS A 120 -30.73 -37.85 30.14
C CYS A 120 -30.60 -37.28 28.69
N ALA A 121 -30.37 -38.20 27.75
CA ALA A 121 -30.85 -38.18 26.36
C ALA A 121 -30.31 -37.15 25.33
N GLN A 122 -29.44 -37.62 24.44
CA GLN A 122 -29.70 -37.54 22.98
C GLN A 122 -30.60 -38.74 22.61
N PRO A 123 -31.53 -38.64 21.64
CA PRO A 123 -31.22 -38.70 20.19
C PRO A 123 -32.10 -37.69 19.41
N GLY A 124 -32.01 -37.41 18.11
CA GLY A 124 -31.59 -38.14 16.93
C GLY A 124 -32.34 -37.52 15.73
N ASN A 125 -31.76 -37.68 14.55
CA ASN A 125 -32.11 -37.17 13.23
C ASN A 125 -33.60 -37.10 12.80
N ARG A 126 -33.92 -36.07 12.00
CA ARG A 126 -34.73 -36.10 10.74
C ARG A 126 -34.52 -34.73 10.06
N ALA A 127 -33.99 -34.58 8.84
CA ALA A 127 -34.44 -35.09 7.54
C ALA A 127 -35.92 -34.82 7.30
N ASP A 128 -36.23 -33.65 6.74
CA ASP A 128 -37.43 -33.46 5.94
C ASP A 128 -37.12 -32.68 4.66
N THR A 129 -37.74 -33.21 3.63
CA THR A 129 -37.72 -32.87 2.21
C THR A 129 -39.07 -32.21 1.90
N ALA A 130 -39.22 -31.72 0.67
CA ALA A 130 -40.41 -31.10 0.07
C ALA A 130 -40.54 -29.60 0.38
N GLU A 131 -40.82 -28.73 -0.58
CA GLU A 131 -41.45 -28.92 -1.89
C GLU A 131 -40.96 -27.83 -2.86
#